data_AF-A0AAN4MI28-F1
#
_entry.id   AF-A0AAN4MI28-F1
#
_cell.length_a   1.000
_cell.length_b   1.000
_cell.length_c   1.000
_cell.angle_alpha   90.00
_cell.angle_beta   90.00
_cell.angle_gamma   90.00
#
_symmetry.space_group_name_H-M   'P 1'
#
loop_
_entity.id
_entity.type
_entity.pdbx_description
1 polymer ?
#
loop_
_entity_poly.entity_id
_entity_poly.type
_entity_poly.pdbx_seq_one_letter_code
_entity_poly.pdbx_strand_id
1 'polypeptide(L)' 'MKSLDLIKMIEADGWYEVRVSGSHHHFKHPTKKGLVTIPHPKKDLPNGTVKSILKQAGLN' A
#
# COMPACT_ATOMS: atom_id res chain seq x y z
N MET A 1 0.65 12.84 0.21
CA MET A 1 1.52 11.80 -0.38
C MET A 1 0.79 11.19 -1.57
N LYS A 2 1.46 10.99 -2.70
CA LYS A 2 0.84 10.37 -3.87
C LYS A 2 0.73 8.87 -3.67
N SER A 3 -0.34 8.26 -4.18
CA SER A 3 -0.49 6.80 -4.16
C SER A 3 0.70 6.07 -4.78
N LEU A 4 1.28 6.62 -5.86
CA LEU A 4 2.48 6.08 -6.51
C LEU A 4 3.68 6.00 -5.57
N ASP A 5 3.93 7.05 -4.77
CA ASP A 5 5.07 7.10 -3.86
C ASP A 5 4.92 6.06 -2.74
N LEU A 6 3.69 5.86 -2.26
CA LEU A 6 3.37 4.85 -1.25
C LEU A 6 3.53 3.43 -1.78
N ILE A 7 3.10 3.17 -3.03
CA ILE A 7 3.30 1.87 -3.69
C ILE A 7 4.79 1.55 -3.80
N LYS A 8 5.60 2.49 -4.33
CA LYS A 8 7.05 2.30 -4.43
C LYS A 8 7.71 2.02 -3.08
N MET A 9 7.24 2.66 -2.01
CA MET A 9 7.77 2.46 -0.67
C MET A 9 7.49 1.04 -0.15
N ILE A 10 6.26 0.54 -0.31
CA ILE A 10 5.94 -0.82 0.14
C ILE A 10 6.57 -1.89 -0.77
N GLU A 11 6.69 -1.63 -2.06
CA GLU A 11 7.40 -2.53 -2.99
C GLU A 11 8.87 -2.66 -2.64
N ALA A 12 9.52 -1.56 -2.26
CA ALA A 12 10.90 -1.59 -1.78
C ALA A 12 11.08 -2.37 -0.46
N ASP A 13 10.05 -2.42 0.38
CA ASP A 13 10.02 -3.25 1.59
C ASP A 13 9.80 -4.75 1.27
N GLY A 14 9.42 -5.09 0.04
CA GLY A 14 9.20 -6.47 -0.41
C GLY A 14 7.72 -6.85 -0.55
N TRP A 15 6.81 -5.88 -0.49
CA TRP A 15 5.41 -6.11 -0.86
C TRP A 15 5.28 -6.23 -2.37
N TYR A 16 4.41 -7.11 -2.84
CA TYR A 16 4.13 -7.29 -4.26
C TYR A 16 2.62 -7.27 -4.51
N GLU A 17 2.22 -6.70 -5.64
CA GLU A 17 0.82 -6.65 -6.04
C GLU A 17 0.32 -8.05 -6.37
N VAL A 18 -0.84 -8.41 -5.81
CA VAL A 18 -1.47 -9.72 -6.04
C VAL A 18 -2.75 -9.66 -6.84
N ARG A 19 -3.48 -8.54 -6.76
CA ARG A 19 -4.69 -8.30 -7.54
C ARG A 19 -5.07 -6.83 -7.50
N VAL A 20 -5.82 -6.41 -8.52
CA VAL A 20 -6.42 -5.08 -8.61
C VAL A 20 -7.93 -5.24 -8.74
N SER A 21 -8.69 -4.49 -7.93
CA SER A 21 -10.15 -4.43 -8.01
C SER A 21 -10.58 -2.97 -8.19
N GLY A 22 -10.83 -2.58 -9.44
CA GLY A 22 -11.09 -1.18 -9.80
C GLY A 22 -9.91 -0.30 -9.41
N SER A 23 -10.14 0.69 -8.54
CA SER A 23 -9.09 1.57 -8.02
C SER A 23 -8.39 1.04 -6.76
N HIS A 24 -8.57 -0.22 -6.39
CA HIS A 24 -7.95 -0.80 -5.19
C HIS A 24 -6.89 -1.82 -5.58
N HIS A 25 -5.64 -1.49 -5.28
CA HIS A 25 -4.48 -2.33 -5.52
C HIS A 25 -4.15 -3.09 -4.24
N HIS A 26 -4.13 -4.41 -4.31
CA HIS A 26 -3.90 -5.28 -3.17
C HIS A 26 -2.50 -5.87 -3.21
N PHE A 27 -1.78 -5.78 -2.10
CA PHE A 27 -0.39 -6.19 -1.97
C PHE A 27 -0.24 -7.25 -0.87
N LYS A 28 0.64 -8.22 -1.09
CA LYS A 28 1.09 -9.20 -0.09
C LYS A 28 2.59 -9.10 0.14
N HIS A 29 3.01 -9.57 1.31
CA HIS A 29 4.43 -9.75 1.63
C HIS A 29 4.72 -11.24 1.77
N PRO A 30 5.91 -11.73 1.36
CA PRO A 30 6.25 -13.15 1.52
C PRO A 30 6.36 -13.57 3.00
N THR A 31 6.81 -12.65 3.87
CA THR A 31 7.04 -12.95 5.30
C THR A 31 6.07 -12.24 6.27
N LYS A 32 5.51 -11.07 5.89
CA LYS A 32 4.63 -10.29 6.76
C LYS A 32 3.20 -10.75 6.51
N LYS A 33 2.46 -11.05 7.58
CA LYS A 33 1.07 -11.49 7.47
C LYS A 33 0.18 -10.28 7.21
N GLY A 34 -0.72 -10.41 6.24
CA GLY A 34 -1.73 -9.40 5.93
C GLY A 34 -1.90 -9.16 4.44
N LEU A 35 -2.82 -8.27 4.13
CA LEU A 35 -3.06 -7.75 2.79
C LEU A 35 -3.14 -6.24 2.89
N VAL A 36 -2.20 -5.54 2.26
CA VAL A 36 -2.22 -4.07 2.21
C VAL A 36 -3.05 -3.66 0.99
N THR A 37 -3.95 -2.71 1.17
CA THR A 37 -4.78 -2.21 0.06
C THR A 37 -4.53 -0.73 -0.12
N ILE A 38 -4.07 -0.34 -1.32
CA ILE A 38 -3.80 1.04 -1.67
C ILE A 38 -4.81 1.49 -2.74
N PRO A 39 -5.56 2.57 -2.50
CA PRO A 39 -6.39 3.15 -3.54
C PRO A 39 -5.51 3.91 -4.54
N HIS A 40 -5.51 3.47 -5.79
CA HIS A 40 -4.77 4.05 -6.90
C HIS A 40 -5.63 4.03 -8.18
N PRO A 41 -5.59 5.09 -9.02
CA PRO A 41 -4.75 6.29 -8.92
C PRO A 41 -5.32 7.37 -8.01
N LYS A 42 -4.51 7.86 -7.06
CA LYS A 42 -4.79 9.05 -6.23
C LYS A 42 -3.58 9.98 -6.17
N LYS A 43 -3.78 11.25 -6.49
CA LYS A 43 -2.74 12.30 -6.40
C LYS A 43 -2.42 12.65 -4.95
N ASP A 44 -3.43 12.71 -4.09
CA ASP A 44 -3.24 13.02 -2.67
C ASP A 44 -4.04 12.05 -1.80
N LEU A 45 -3.31 11.23 -1.04
CA LEU A 45 -3.88 10.39 0.00
C LEU A 45 -3.92 11.19 1.32
N PRO A 46 -5.07 11.17 2.03
CA PRO A 46 -5.15 11.75 3.38
C PRO A 46 -4.13 11.11 4.31
N ASN A 47 -3.54 11.91 5.21
CA ASN A 47 -2.51 11.43 6.14
C ASN A 47 -3.00 10.25 7.01
N GLY A 48 -4.27 10.22 7.38
CA GLY A 48 -4.87 9.09 8.11
C GLY A 48 -4.84 7.79 7.32
N THR A 49 -5.14 7.84 6.01
CA THR A 49 -5.07 6.70 5.10
C THR A 49 -3.63 6.21 4.95
N VAL A 50 -2.68 7.12 4.76
CA VAL A 50 -1.25 6.78 4.64
C VAL A 50 -0.75 6.09 5.91
N LYS A 51 -1.03 6.67 7.09
CA LYS A 51 -0.63 6.07 8.38
C LYS A 51 -1.27 4.69 8.61
N SER A 52 -2.54 4.53 8.25
CA SER A 52 -3.22 3.24 8.36
C SER A 52 -2.57 2.18 7.48
N ILE A 53 -2.24 2.53 6.23
CA ILE A 53 -1.55 1.65 5.28
C ILE A 53 -0.14 1.29 5.79
N LEU A 54 0.65 2.27 6.25
CA LEU A 54 1.99 2.00 6.78
C LEU A 54 1.96 1.12 8.02
N LYS A 55 0.98 1.31 8.91
CA LYS A 55 0.74 0.44 10.07
C LYS A 55 0.39 -0.99 9.62
N GLN A 56 -0.46 -1.15 8.61
CA GLN A 56 -0.76 -2.47 8.03
C GLN A 56 0.47 -3.11 7.37
N ALA A 57 1.33 -2.32 6.76
CA ALA A 57 2.58 -2.77 6.15
C ALA A 57 3.70 -3.08 7.17
N GLY A 58 3.50 -2.74 8.45
CA GLY A 58 4.50 -2.89 9.50
C GLY A 58 5.70 -1.95 9.35
N LEU A 59 5.45 -0.74 8.82
CA LEU A 59 6.46 0.30 8.56
C LEU A 59 6.36 1.49 9.52
N ASN A 60 5.51 1.40 10.56
CA ASN A 60 5.29 2.45 11.55
C ASN A 60 5.04 1.90 12.96
#